data_AF-A0A7S1IWM0-F1
#
_entry.id   AF-A0A7S1IWM0-F1
#
_cell.length_a   1.000
_cell.length_b   1.000
_cell.length_c   1.000
_cell.angle_alpha   90.00
_cell.angle_beta   90.00
_cell.angle_gamma   90.00
#
_symmetry.space_group_name_H-M   'P 1'
#
loop_
_entity.id
_entity.type
_entity.pdbx_description
1 polymer ?
#
loop_
_entity_poly.entity_id
_entity_poly.type
_entity_poly.pdbx_seq_one_letter_code
_entity_poly.pdbx_strand_id
1 'polypeptide(L)'
;ALLADDAASLRSQATFRVVPNMNPDGSFRGFIRSNAGGADLNGEWDRWTRRGPFLMGTYEAPTLERSPEVVHVLKALDLHGCDLYVDVHGDEGIPAIFLIPTNGIPAWGPRLEGLFRELRAAFLAASPDFQTDLGYGENPFYLRALTLCPNQVAQRFNCLAVTLEMPFKDTDTTRPDPAQGWSPSRAKALGGSLLQAIGDVLPSLLSEQAGP
;
A
#
# COMPACT_ATOMS: atom_id res chain seq x y z
N ALA A 1 -7.50 -1.99 -19.99
CA ALA A 1 -6.04 -1.88 -20.19
C ALA A 1 -5.75 -0.41 -20.45
N LEU A 2 -4.78 0.17 -19.74
CA LEU A 2 -4.39 1.58 -19.94
C LEU A 2 -4.01 1.79 -21.41
N LEU A 3 -4.47 2.87 -22.06
CA LEU A 3 -4.11 3.13 -23.45
C LEU A 3 -2.62 3.51 -23.52
N ALA A 4 -1.97 3.24 -24.67
CA ALA A 4 -0.54 3.51 -24.83
C ALA A 4 -0.19 5.00 -24.62
N ASP A 5 -1.11 5.89 -25.00
CA ASP A 5 -0.99 7.34 -24.84
C ASP A 5 -1.06 7.75 -23.36
N ASP A 6 -1.91 7.08 -22.56
CA ASP A 6 -2.01 7.30 -21.11
C ASP A 6 -0.69 6.95 -20.41
N ALA A 7 -0.06 5.83 -20.80
CA ALA A 7 1.20 5.39 -20.20
C ALA A 7 2.35 6.35 -20.56
N ALA A 8 2.37 6.90 -21.77
CA ALA A 8 3.35 7.90 -22.17
C ALA A 8 3.17 9.22 -21.41
N SER A 9 1.91 9.66 -21.24
CA SER A 9 1.56 10.86 -20.47
C SER A 9 1.95 10.76 -18.99
N LEU A 10 1.74 9.60 -18.36
CA LEU A 10 2.16 9.38 -16.99
C LEU A 10 3.69 9.43 -16.84
N ARG A 11 4.43 8.79 -17.74
CA ARG A 11 5.90 8.74 -17.66
C ARG A 11 6.59 10.06 -17.97
N SER A 12 5.92 11.01 -18.63
CA SER A 12 6.47 12.35 -18.83
C SER A 12 6.37 13.23 -17.58
N GLN A 13 5.53 12.85 -16.61
CA GLN A 13 5.23 13.63 -15.41
C GLN A 13 5.69 12.93 -14.12
N ALA A 14 5.83 11.61 -14.11
CA ALA A 14 6.17 10.82 -12.93
C ALA A 14 7.17 9.69 -13.24
N THR A 15 7.99 9.36 -12.23
CA THR A 15 8.86 8.17 -12.26
C THR A 15 8.31 7.08 -11.35
N PHE A 16 7.91 5.96 -11.94
CA PHE A 16 7.42 4.80 -11.19
C PHE A 16 8.59 3.92 -10.73
N ARG A 17 8.69 3.69 -9.42
CA ARG A 17 9.61 2.73 -8.82
C ARG A 17 8.81 1.56 -8.27
N VAL A 18 8.96 0.40 -8.89
CA VAL A 18 8.13 -0.77 -8.61
C VAL A 18 9.01 -1.89 -8.07
N VAL A 19 8.61 -2.47 -6.94
CA VAL A 19 9.18 -3.72 -6.41
C VAL A 19 8.13 -4.83 -6.62
N PRO A 20 8.24 -5.65 -7.67
CA PRO A 20 7.19 -6.61 -8.01
C PRO A 20 7.00 -7.74 -6.98
N ASN A 21 8.04 -8.03 -6.20
CA ASN A 21 7.99 -9.02 -5.13
C ASN A 21 8.90 -8.59 -3.97
N MET A 22 8.28 -8.17 -2.86
CA MET A 22 8.97 -7.76 -1.63
C MET A 22 9.52 -8.95 -0.83
N ASN A 23 9.00 -10.16 -1.04
CA ASN A 23 9.35 -11.34 -0.24
C ASN A 23 9.63 -12.54 -1.15
N PRO A 24 10.72 -12.51 -1.94
CA PRO A 24 11.07 -13.61 -2.85
C PRO A 24 11.31 -14.93 -2.10
N ASP A 25 11.94 -14.88 -0.93
CA ASP A 25 12.23 -16.04 -0.10
C ASP A 25 10.97 -16.70 0.47
N GLY A 26 10.07 -15.91 1.04
CA GLY A 26 8.78 -16.39 1.54
C GLY A 26 7.91 -16.94 0.41
N SER A 27 7.90 -16.25 -0.75
CA SER A 27 7.20 -16.70 -1.96
C SER A 27 7.69 -18.10 -2.39
N PHE A 28 9.00 -18.29 -2.51
CA PHE A 28 9.60 -19.57 -2.92
C PHE A 28 9.31 -20.69 -1.91
N ARG A 29 9.27 -20.37 -0.62
CA ARG A 29 9.05 -21.33 0.47
C ARG A 29 7.58 -21.64 0.74
N GLY A 30 6.65 -20.97 0.08
CA GLY A 30 5.21 -21.12 0.32
C GLY A 30 4.75 -20.52 1.67
N PHE A 31 5.43 -19.49 2.16
CA PHE A 31 5.02 -18.77 3.36
C PHE A 31 3.93 -17.74 3.04
N ILE A 32 2.97 -17.60 3.96
CA ILE A 32 1.87 -16.64 3.83
C ILE A 32 2.31 -15.24 4.27
N ARG A 33 3.05 -15.13 5.39
CA ARG A 33 3.20 -13.86 6.11
C ARG A 33 4.62 -13.46 6.52
N SER A 34 5.63 -14.31 6.28
CA SER A 34 6.99 -14.04 6.74
C SER A 34 8.05 -14.24 5.66
N ASN A 35 9.18 -13.54 5.78
CA ASN A 35 10.39 -13.90 5.03
C ASN A 35 11.04 -15.17 5.59
N ALA A 36 12.18 -15.59 5.02
CA ALA A 36 12.91 -16.76 5.50
C ALA A 36 13.42 -16.62 6.95
N GLY A 37 13.67 -15.38 7.42
CA GLY A 37 14.07 -15.06 8.79
C GLY A 37 12.90 -14.97 9.80
N GLY A 38 11.67 -15.26 9.37
CA GLY A 38 10.49 -15.18 10.23
C GLY A 38 10.07 -13.74 10.56
N ALA A 39 10.43 -12.76 9.74
CA ALA A 39 9.98 -11.39 9.86
C ALA A 39 8.68 -11.17 9.06
N ASP A 40 7.67 -10.58 9.71
CA ASP A 40 6.52 -9.99 9.02
C ASP A 40 6.99 -8.64 8.45
N LEU A 41 7.33 -8.62 7.15
CA LEU A 41 7.99 -7.47 6.53
C LEU A 41 7.15 -6.20 6.58
N ASN A 42 5.82 -6.31 6.64
CA ASN A 42 4.96 -5.13 6.75
C ASN A 42 5.10 -4.47 8.13
N GLY A 43 5.53 -5.20 9.17
CA GLY A 43 5.71 -4.69 10.54
C GLY A 43 7.14 -4.29 10.90
N GLU A 44 8.06 -4.22 9.93
CA GLU A 44 9.51 -4.03 10.14
C GLU A 44 10.02 -2.64 9.71
N TRP A 45 9.12 -1.64 9.58
CA TRP A 45 9.46 -0.33 9.01
C TRP A 45 9.91 0.73 10.01
N ASP A 46 9.66 0.50 11.29
CA ASP A 46 10.10 1.37 12.38
C ASP A 46 10.38 0.57 13.65
N ARG A 47 11.18 1.17 14.52
CA ARG A 47 11.45 0.70 15.86
C ARG A 47 10.15 0.46 16.62
N TRP A 48 10.09 -0.65 17.36
CA TRP A 48 8.97 -0.90 18.26
C TRP A 48 9.41 -1.49 19.58
N THR A 49 8.60 -1.23 20.61
CA THR A 49 8.85 -1.73 21.96
C THR A 49 7.79 -2.75 22.30
N ARG A 50 8.21 -3.99 22.58
CA ARG A 50 7.31 -5.02 23.08
C ARG A 50 7.04 -4.73 24.55
N ARG A 51 5.76 -4.54 24.89
CA ARG A 51 5.29 -4.49 26.29
C ARG A 51 4.53 -5.77 26.58
N GLY A 52 5.06 -6.59 27.48
CA GLY A 52 4.39 -7.79 27.97
C GLY A 52 4.86 -8.13 29.39
N PRO A 53 4.08 -8.91 30.15
CA PRO A 53 4.37 -9.20 31.57
C PRO A 53 5.70 -9.93 31.82
N PHE A 54 6.31 -10.52 30.77
CA PHE A 54 7.51 -11.35 30.90
C PHE A 54 8.65 -10.97 29.95
N LEU A 55 8.50 -9.95 29.10
CA LEU A 55 9.57 -9.48 28.20
C LEU A 55 9.37 -7.99 27.89
N MET A 56 10.36 -7.17 28.26
CA MET A 56 10.44 -5.75 27.92
C MET A 56 11.72 -5.54 27.09
N GLY A 57 11.55 -5.07 25.86
CA GLY A 57 12.67 -4.83 24.96
C GLY A 57 12.25 -3.98 23.79
N THR A 58 13.17 -3.14 23.33
CA THR A 58 13.05 -2.36 22.10
C THR A 58 13.77 -3.10 21.00
N TYR A 59 13.07 -3.30 19.88
CA TYR A 59 13.64 -3.85 18.66
C TYR A 59 13.80 -2.70 17.66
N GLU A 60 15.02 -2.49 17.20
CA GLU A 60 15.33 -1.57 16.11
C GLU A 60 15.03 -2.25 14.78
N ALA A 61 14.28 -1.57 13.91
CA ALA A 61 13.87 -2.09 12.60
C ALA A 61 13.96 -0.97 11.54
N PRO A 62 14.18 -1.31 10.26
CA PRO A 62 14.57 -2.64 9.74
C PRO A 62 16.06 -2.96 10.00
N THR A 63 16.47 -4.23 9.88
CA THR A 63 17.88 -4.66 10.02
C THR A 63 18.31 -5.57 8.86
N LEU A 64 19.60 -5.61 8.53
CA LEU A 64 20.12 -6.46 7.44
C LEU A 64 20.02 -7.95 7.78
N GLU A 65 20.02 -8.29 9.06
CA GLU A 65 19.98 -9.67 9.55
C GLU A 65 18.55 -10.24 9.54
N ARG A 66 17.54 -9.41 9.81
CA ARG A 66 16.15 -9.87 9.97
C ARG A 66 15.22 -9.47 8.82
N SER A 67 15.37 -8.27 8.30
CA SER A 67 14.49 -7.68 7.29
C SER A 67 15.27 -6.90 6.21
N PRO A 68 16.30 -7.52 5.57
CA PRO A 68 17.12 -6.86 4.55
C PRO A 68 16.31 -6.31 3.38
N GLU A 69 15.20 -6.95 3.04
CA GLU A 69 14.27 -6.52 1.98
C GLU A 69 13.74 -5.12 2.26
N VAL A 70 13.30 -4.87 3.51
CA VAL A 70 12.81 -3.57 3.97
C VAL A 70 13.95 -2.56 4.05
N VAL A 71 15.14 -2.95 4.51
CA VAL A 71 16.32 -2.08 4.54
C VAL A 71 16.64 -1.50 3.16
N HIS A 72 16.65 -2.35 2.13
CA HIS A 72 17.00 -1.93 0.78
C HIS A 72 15.94 -1.02 0.15
N VAL A 73 14.66 -1.30 0.36
CA VAL A 73 13.57 -0.44 -0.14
C VAL A 73 13.53 0.89 0.59
N LEU A 74 13.69 0.91 1.92
CA LEU A 74 13.72 2.16 2.67
C LEU A 74 14.91 3.05 2.26
N LYS A 75 16.09 2.46 2.02
CA LYS A 75 17.24 3.19 1.46
C LYS A 75 16.95 3.77 0.07
N ALA A 76 16.23 3.05 -0.78
CA ALA A 76 15.84 3.54 -2.10
C ALA A 76 14.83 4.68 -2.01
N LEU A 77 13.86 4.60 -1.09
CA LEU A 77 12.92 5.69 -0.80
C LEU A 77 13.65 6.93 -0.27
N ASP A 78 14.60 6.76 0.65
CA ASP A 78 15.42 7.86 1.17
C ASP A 78 16.24 8.57 0.08
N LEU A 79 16.77 7.80 -0.87
CA LEU A 79 17.56 8.34 -1.97
C LEU A 79 16.72 9.14 -2.97
N HIS A 80 15.45 8.78 -3.14
CA HIS A 80 14.63 9.25 -4.26
C HIS A 80 13.44 10.13 -3.86
N GLY A 81 13.04 10.12 -2.59
CA GLY A 81 11.77 10.69 -2.16
C GLY A 81 10.58 9.82 -2.58
N CYS A 82 9.38 10.25 -2.16
CA CYS A 82 8.13 9.57 -2.46
C CYS A 82 6.96 10.56 -2.43
N ASP A 83 6.16 10.59 -3.50
CA ASP A 83 5.00 11.50 -3.64
C ASP A 83 3.68 10.74 -3.50
N LEU A 84 3.69 9.47 -3.93
CA LEU A 84 2.62 8.50 -3.80
C LEU A 84 3.21 7.12 -3.52
N TYR A 85 2.66 6.41 -2.55
CA TYR A 85 3.03 5.03 -2.21
C TYR A 85 1.80 4.12 -2.18
N VAL A 86 1.88 2.96 -2.83
CA VAL A 86 0.83 1.94 -2.82
C VAL A 86 1.45 0.61 -2.43
N ASP A 87 1.03 0.09 -1.28
CA ASP A 87 1.42 -1.22 -0.77
C ASP A 87 0.34 -2.25 -1.13
N VAL A 88 0.67 -3.22 -1.98
CA VAL A 88 -0.32 -4.13 -2.58
C VAL A 88 -0.35 -5.47 -1.85
N HIS A 89 -1.50 -5.82 -1.29
CA HIS A 89 -1.73 -6.99 -0.44
C HIS A 89 -2.93 -7.81 -0.91
N GLY A 90 -3.15 -8.93 -0.22
CA GLY A 90 -4.37 -9.71 -0.33
C GLY A 90 -4.93 -10.04 1.05
N ASP A 91 -6.25 -9.95 1.19
CA ASP A 91 -6.98 -10.20 2.43
C ASP A 91 -7.73 -11.54 2.36
N GLU A 92 -7.55 -12.38 3.39
CA GLU A 92 -8.13 -13.72 3.45
C GLU A 92 -9.62 -13.73 3.87
N GLY A 93 -10.11 -12.65 4.48
CA GLY A 93 -11.40 -12.58 5.16
C GLY A 93 -12.47 -11.82 4.38
N ILE A 94 -12.16 -10.62 3.94
CA ILE A 94 -13.06 -9.63 3.34
C ILE A 94 -13.16 -9.89 1.82
N PRO A 95 -14.35 -10.22 1.29
CA PRO A 95 -14.56 -10.48 -0.13
C PRO A 95 -14.76 -9.16 -0.91
N ALA A 96 -13.79 -8.25 -0.82
CA ALA A 96 -13.85 -6.97 -1.51
C ALA A 96 -12.45 -6.39 -1.74
N ILE A 97 -12.33 -5.51 -2.74
CA ILE A 97 -11.14 -4.66 -2.92
C ILE A 97 -11.37 -3.36 -2.15
N PHE A 98 -10.38 -2.95 -1.37
CA PHE A 98 -10.46 -1.72 -0.59
C PHE A 98 -9.09 -1.06 -0.39
N LEU A 99 -9.13 0.23 -0.06
CA LEU A 99 -7.94 1.01 0.30
C LEU A 99 -7.95 1.27 1.81
N ILE A 100 -6.79 1.12 2.43
CA ILE A 100 -6.55 1.47 3.83
C ILE A 100 -5.77 2.79 3.87
N PRO A 101 -6.30 3.86 4.49
CA PRO A 101 -5.57 5.10 4.66
C PRO A 101 -4.54 5.00 5.78
N THR A 102 -3.61 5.95 5.79
CA THR A 102 -2.64 6.13 6.88
C THR A 102 -3.11 7.14 7.93
N ASN A 103 -4.41 7.18 8.22
CA ASN A 103 -5.03 8.21 9.08
C ASN A 103 -4.67 8.14 10.57
N GLY A 104 -3.89 7.14 10.97
CA GLY A 104 -3.35 7.00 12.32
C GLY A 104 -1.98 7.66 12.55
N ILE A 105 -1.38 8.28 11.53
CA ILE A 105 -0.04 8.88 11.66
C ILE A 105 -0.09 10.35 12.11
N PRO A 106 0.93 10.86 12.82
CA PRO A 106 1.02 12.28 13.19
C PRO A 106 0.95 13.26 12.01
N ALA A 107 1.48 12.91 10.85
CA ALA A 107 1.43 13.73 9.64
C ALA A 107 0.05 13.78 8.95
N TRP A 108 -0.93 12.97 9.39
CA TRP A 108 -2.26 12.99 8.81
C TRP A 108 -2.96 14.32 9.07
N GLY A 109 -3.52 14.90 8.02
CA GLY A 109 -4.22 16.19 8.07
C GLY A 109 -5.04 16.43 6.81
N PRO A 110 -5.64 17.62 6.66
CA PRO A 110 -6.61 17.93 5.60
C PRO A 110 -6.09 17.63 4.19
N ARG A 111 -4.78 17.80 3.98
CA ARG A 111 -4.12 17.52 2.71
C ARG A 111 -4.15 16.04 2.35
N LEU A 112 -3.61 15.18 3.22
CA LEU A 112 -3.55 13.73 2.96
C LEU A 112 -4.95 13.12 2.91
N GLU A 113 -5.89 13.65 3.70
CA GLU A 113 -7.29 13.28 3.64
C GLU A 113 -7.94 13.63 2.29
N GLY A 114 -7.68 14.86 1.78
CA GLY A 114 -8.14 15.30 0.47
C GLY A 114 -7.62 14.41 -0.67
N LEU A 115 -6.31 14.20 -0.71
CA LEU A 115 -5.66 13.32 -1.69
C LEU A 115 -6.18 11.88 -1.64
N PHE A 116 -6.38 11.34 -0.43
CA PHE A 116 -6.95 10.01 -0.26
C PHE A 116 -8.38 9.92 -0.80
N ARG A 117 -9.22 10.94 -0.53
CA ARG A 117 -10.58 11.00 -1.06
C ARG A 117 -10.60 11.07 -2.59
N GLU A 118 -9.72 11.88 -3.17
CA GLU A 118 -9.55 11.98 -4.62
C GLU A 118 -9.14 10.64 -5.23
N LEU A 119 -8.14 9.96 -4.65
CA LEU A 119 -7.73 8.62 -5.10
C LEU A 119 -8.86 7.59 -5.01
N ARG A 120 -9.61 7.58 -3.91
CA ARG A 120 -10.77 6.68 -3.78
C ARG A 120 -11.82 6.95 -4.84
N ALA A 121 -12.15 8.22 -5.11
CA ALA A 121 -13.13 8.59 -6.11
C ALA A 121 -12.67 8.22 -7.53
N ALA A 122 -11.42 8.52 -7.87
CA ALA A 122 -10.83 8.18 -9.16
C ALA A 122 -10.78 6.65 -9.35
N PHE A 123 -10.41 5.90 -8.30
CA PHE A 123 -10.33 4.44 -8.41
C PHE A 123 -11.70 3.77 -8.51
N LEU A 124 -12.71 4.30 -7.83
CA LEU A 124 -14.11 3.88 -7.98
C LEU A 124 -14.64 4.12 -9.40
N ALA A 125 -14.23 5.22 -10.03
CA ALA A 125 -14.58 5.49 -11.42
C ALA A 125 -13.84 4.58 -12.41
N ALA A 126 -12.56 4.26 -12.13
CA ALA A 126 -11.69 3.51 -13.03
C ALA A 126 -11.86 1.98 -12.94
N SER A 127 -12.34 1.45 -11.82
CA SER A 127 -12.44 0.01 -11.58
C SER A 127 -13.86 -0.39 -11.17
N PRO A 128 -14.56 -1.22 -11.96
CA PRO A 128 -15.87 -1.74 -11.57
C PRO A 128 -15.79 -2.81 -10.48
N ASP A 129 -14.58 -3.30 -10.14
CA ASP A 129 -14.37 -4.23 -9.03
C ASP A 129 -14.15 -3.51 -7.69
N PHE A 130 -13.75 -2.23 -7.71
CA PHE A 130 -13.47 -1.43 -6.51
C PHE A 130 -14.73 -0.88 -5.85
N GLN A 131 -14.67 -0.67 -4.54
CA GLN A 131 -15.79 -0.19 -3.73
C GLN A 131 -15.31 0.58 -2.49
N THR A 132 -16.25 1.19 -1.75
CA THR A 132 -15.94 2.07 -0.62
C THR A 132 -16.63 1.72 0.70
N ASP A 133 -17.48 0.70 0.72
CA ASP A 133 -18.38 0.35 1.82
C ASP A 133 -17.75 -0.69 2.78
N LEU A 134 -17.06 -1.68 2.22
CA LEU A 134 -16.34 -2.73 2.94
C LEU A 134 -14.86 -2.39 3.09
N GLY A 135 -14.28 -2.81 4.20
CA GLY A 135 -12.87 -2.68 4.52
C GLY A 135 -12.65 -2.91 6.00
N TYR A 136 -11.42 -2.66 6.47
CA TYR A 136 -11.20 -2.56 7.91
C TYR A 136 -11.93 -1.32 8.44
N GLY A 137 -12.73 -1.51 9.50
CA GLY A 137 -13.39 -0.42 10.21
C GLY A 137 -12.37 0.45 10.96
N GLU A 138 -12.72 0.93 12.16
CA GLU A 138 -11.79 1.72 12.95
C GLU A 138 -10.47 0.95 13.24
N ASN A 139 -9.35 1.63 13.02
CA ASN A 139 -8.01 1.04 12.95
C ASN A 139 -7.56 0.46 14.31
N PRO A 140 -7.43 -0.88 14.46
CA PRO A 140 -7.04 -1.50 15.72
C PRO A 140 -5.53 -1.37 16.02
N PHE A 141 -4.72 -0.81 15.10
CA PHE A 141 -3.26 -0.81 15.17
C PHE A 141 -2.62 0.51 15.62
N TYR A 142 -3.36 1.41 16.28
CA TYR A 142 -2.84 2.73 16.69
C TYR A 142 -1.51 2.67 17.46
N LEU A 143 -1.31 1.64 18.30
CA LEU A 143 -0.08 1.43 19.09
C LEU A 143 1.15 1.01 18.28
N ARG A 144 0.94 0.57 17.03
CA ARG A 144 2.00 0.10 16.12
C ARG A 144 1.98 0.83 14.78
N ALA A 145 1.27 1.96 14.69
CA ALA A 145 0.98 2.62 13.42
C ALA A 145 2.24 2.82 12.58
N LEU A 146 3.31 3.39 13.14
CA LEU A 146 4.55 3.67 12.39
C LEU A 146 5.39 2.43 12.05
N THR A 147 5.12 1.27 12.67
CA THR A 147 5.82 0.03 12.30
C THR A 147 5.31 -0.57 11.00
N LEU A 148 4.11 -0.15 10.55
CA LEU A 148 3.46 -0.58 9.32
C LEU A 148 3.98 0.21 8.12
N CYS A 149 4.18 -0.48 6.99
CA CYS A 149 4.82 0.08 5.80
C CYS A 149 4.20 1.41 5.34
N PRO A 150 2.91 1.50 4.97
CA PRO A 150 2.38 2.73 4.37
C PRO A 150 2.39 3.89 5.36
N ASN A 151 2.12 3.61 6.64
CA ASN A 151 2.15 4.61 7.70
C ASN A 151 3.53 5.23 7.86
N GLN A 152 4.57 4.39 7.88
CA GLN A 152 5.94 4.88 7.99
C GLN A 152 6.32 5.74 6.79
N VAL A 153 6.00 5.30 5.58
CA VAL A 153 6.30 6.02 4.35
C VAL A 153 5.56 7.37 4.30
N ALA A 154 4.25 7.38 4.57
CA ALA A 154 3.48 8.62 4.63
C ALA A 154 4.00 9.58 5.71
N GLN A 155 4.39 9.06 6.89
CA GLN A 155 4.95 9.89 7.95
C GLN A 155 6.30 10.47 7.57
N ARG A 156 7.15 9.68 6.91
CA ARG A 156 8.53 10.04 6.57
C ARG A 156 8.61 11.05 5.44
N PHE A 157 7.78 10.89 4.41
CA PHE A 157 7.81 11.74 3.22
C PHE A 157 6.65 12.74 3.14
N ASN A 158 5.73 12.70 4.10
CA ASN A 158 4.48 13.48 4.05
C ASN A 158 3.82 13.29 2.67
N CYS A 159 3.58 12.04 2.27
CA CYS A 159 3.05 11.69 0.96
C CYS A 159 1.74 10.92 1.09
N LEU A 160 0.93 10.86 0.03
CA LEU A 160 -0.20 9.93 0.02
C LEU A 160 0.35 8.51 0.04
N ALA A 161 0.06 7.73 1.07
CA ALA A 161 0.35 6.31 1.10
C ALA A 161 -0.90 5.52 1.45
N VAL A 162 -1.09 4.37 0.80
CA VAL A 162 -2.25 3.49 1.02
C VAL A 162 -1.84 2.03 0.97
N THR A 163 -2.55 1.18 1.70
CA THR A 163 -2.59 -0.26 1.39
C THR A 163 -3.73 -0.51 0.42
N LEU A 164 -3.46 -1.28 -0.64
CA LEU A 164 -4.48 -1.85 -1.52
C LEU A 164 -4.66 -3.32 -1.17
N GLU A 165 -5.84 -3.68 -0.68
CA GLU A 165 -6.19 -5.08 -0.39
C GLU A 165 -7.04 -5.66 -1.52
N MET A 166 -6.72 -6.88 -1.94
CA MET A 166 -7.50 -7.68 -2.88
C MET A 166 -8.00 -8.96 -2.19
N PRO A 167 -9.20 -9.47 -2.49
CA PRO A 167 -9.70 -10.66 -1.81
C PRO A 167 -8.99 -11.92 -2.30
N PHE A 168 -8.66 -12.84 -1.39
CA PHE A 168 -8.37 -14.24 -1.76
C PHE A 168 -9.65 -14.99 -2.21
N LYS A 169 -10.82 -14.50 -1.79
CA LYS A 169 -12.14 -15.02 -2.17
C LYS A 169 -12.56 -14.46 -3.53
N ASP A 170 -13.52 -13.56 -3.53
CA ASP A 170 -14.05 -12.85 -4.69
C ASP A 170 -14.50 -11.45 -4.26
N THR A 171 -15.00 -10.63 -5.18
CA THR A 171 -15.62 -9.34 -4.91
C THR A 171 -17.14 -9.47 -4.86
N ASP A 172 -17.66 -9.98 -3.75
CA ASP A 172 -19.06 -10.44 -3.63
C ASP A 172 -20.09 -9.33 -3.88
N THR A 173 -19.76 -8.09 -3.52
CA THR A 173 -20.70 -6.95 -3.57
C THR A 173 -20.64 -6.14 -4.86
N THR A 174 -19.62 -6.34 -5.70
CA THR A 174 -19.44 -5.58 -6.94
C THR A 174 -19.60 -6.47 -8.17
N ARG A 175 -18.69 -7.44 -8.34
CA ARG A 175 -18.61 -8.29 -9.53
C ARG A 175 -18.18 -9.73 -9.19
N PRO A 176 -19.07 -10.53 -8.57
CA PRO A 176 -18.77 -11.92 -8.30
C PRO A 176 -18.63 -12.73 -9.61
N ASP A 177 -17.67 -13.65 -9.64
CA ASP A 177 -17.45 -14.66 -10.66
C ASP A 177 -17.47 -16.06 -9.99
N PRO A 178 -18.62 -16.76 -10.03
CA PRO A 178 -18.75 -18.08 -9.38
C PRO A 178 -17.81 -19.17 -9.96
N ALA A 179 -17.24 -18.97 -11.14
CA ALA A 179 -16.39 -19.96 -11.78
C ALA A 179 -14.92 -19.84 -11.34
N GLN A 180 -14.44 -18.62 -11.12
CA GLN A 180 -13.01 -18.36 -10.86
C GLN A 180 -12.74 -17.53 -9.61
N GLY A 181 -13.74 -16.85 -9.06
CA GLY A 181 -13.57 -15.89 -7.98
C GLY A 181 -12.69 -14.70 -8.38
N TRP A 182 -11.91 -14.19 -7.43
CA TRP A 182 -10.81 -13.30 -7.74
C TRP A 182 -9.68 -14.04 -8.45
N SER A 183 -9.09 -13.44 -9.48
CA SER A 183 -8.16 -14.15 -10.37
C SER A 183 -7.00 -13.28 -10.86
N PRO A 184 -5.90 -13.88 -11.35
CA PRO A 184 -4.75 -13.13 -11.85
C PRO A 184 -5.07 -12.17 -13.00
N SER A 185 -6.03 -12.50 -13.86
CA SER A 185 -6.46 -11.62 -14.96
C SER A 185 -7.18 -10.39 -14.44
N ARG A 186 -8.02 -10.54 -13.39
CA ARG A 186 -8.70 -9.44 -12.71
C ARG A 186 -7.73 -8.57 -11.91
N ALA A 187 -6.77 -9.18 -11.21
CA ALA A 187 -5.70 -8.44 -10.54
C ALA A 187 -4.86 -7.61 -11.53
N LYS A 188 -4.54 -8.17 -12.71
CA LYS A 188 -3.86 -7.43 -13.78
C LYS A 188 -4.71 -6.27 -14.31
N ALA A 189 -6.02 -6.47 -14.49
CA ALA A 189 -6.92 -5.42 -14.92
C ALA A 189 -7.02 -4.29 -13.88
N LEU A 190 -7.11 -4.65 -12.59
CA LEU A 190 -7.12 -3.72 -11.46
C LEU A 190 -5.85 -2.86 -11.44
N GLY A 191 -4.67 -3.44 -11.71
CA GLY A 191 -3.43 -2.67 -11.84
C GLY A 191 -3.49 -1.62 -12.95
N GLY A 192 -4.18 -1.90 -14.05
CA GLY A 192 -4.47 -0.92 -15.09
C GLY A 192 -5.39 0.20 -14.62
N SER A 193 -6.47 -0.13 -13.90
CA SER A 193 -7.38 0.86 -13.32
C SER A 193 -6.70 1.72 -12.24
N LEU A 194 -5.78 1.15 -11.47
CA LEU A 194 -4.98 1.90 -10.50
C LEU A 194 -4.11 2.95 -11.20
N LEU A 195 -3.43 2.60 -12.29
CA LEU A 195 -2.64 3.56 -13.07
C LEU A 195 -3.51 4.69 -13.65
N GLN A 196 -4.73 4.40 -14.08
CA GLN A 196 -5.69 5.42 -14.53
C GLN A 196 -6.05 6.36 -13.37
N ALA A 197 -6.41 5.81 -12.21
CA ALA A 197 -6.74 6.61 -11.03
C ALA A 197 -5.56 7.48 -10.56
N ILE A 198 -4.33 6.96 -10.64
CA ILE A 198 -3.11 7.74 -10.37
C ILE A 198 -2.98 8.91 -11.34
N GLY A 199 -3.26 8.71 -12.63
CA GLY A 199 -3.24 9.78 -13.62
C GLY A 199 -4.22 10.90 -13.32
N ASP A 200 -5.42 10.57 -12.85
CA ASP A 200 -6.44 11.55 -12.50
C ASP A 200 -6.05 12.39 -11.26
N VAL A 201 -5.32 11.80 -10.31
CA VAL A 201 -4.90 12.46 -9.06
C VAL A 201 -3.52 13.13 -9.18
N LEU A 202 -2.74 12.81 -10.22
CA LEU A 202 -1.39 13.32 -10.42
C LEU A 202 -1.28 14.86 -10.36
N PRO A 203 -2.21 15.65 -10.94
CA PRO A 203 -2.15 17.11 -10.80
C PRO A 203 -2.19 17.59 -9.34
N SER A 204 -3.01 16.97 -8.49
CA SER A 204 -3.12 17.29 -7.06
C SER A 204 -1.87 16.85 -6.28
N LEU A 205 -1.22 15.76 -6.69
CA LEU A 205 0.05 15.32 -6.09
C LEU A 205 1.19 16.31 -6.37
N LEU A 206 1.21 16.91 -7.58
CA LEU A 206 2.28 17.81 -8.04
C LEU A 206 2.06 19.27 -7.64
N SER A 207 0.81 19.76 -7.61
CA SER A 207 0.48 21.16 -7.35
C SER A 207 0.89 21.63 -5.95
N GLU A 208 1.01 20.72 -4.99
CA GLU A 208 1.23 21.04 -3.58
C GLU A 208 2.65 20.77 -3.07
N GLN A 209 3.54 20.24 -3.92
CA GLN A 209 4.99 20.24 -3.63
C GLN A 209 5.64 21.60 -3.87
N ALA A 210 4.95 22.48 -4.62
CA ALA A 210 5.26 23.89 -4.71
C ALA A 210 4.73 24.62 -3.46
N GLY A 211 5.32 24.35 -2.30
CA GLY A 211 5.26 25.29 -1.17
C GLY A 211 5.99 26.60 -1.53
N PRO A 212 5.70 27.72 -0.84
CA PRO A 212 6.13 29.07 -1.22
C PRO A 212 7.63 29.24 -1.44
#